data_AF-A0A2M6XBF1-F1
#
_entry.id   AF-A0A2M6XBF1-F1
#
_cell.length_a   1.000
_cell.length_b   1.000
_cell.length_c   1.000
_cell.angle_alpha   90.00
_cell.angle_beta   90.00
_cell.angle_gamma   90.00
#
_symmetry.space_group_name_H-M   'P 1'
#
loop_
_entity.id
_entity.type
_entity.pdbx_description
1 polymer ?
#
loop_
_entity_poly.entity_id
_entity_poly.type
_entity_poly.pdbx_seq_one_letter_code
_entity_poly.pdbx_strand_id
1 'polypeptide(L)'
;MKFIADEAVHFFSAFLIGLACGAIFGQWWLVLVSLASGFFIDADHLFDYFHHFGLKKFRWRNFIKVKTYMDSSGKVFVPLHGWEYLLIFWMIGSMAPFPGLKWTAAGAYLAHLFWDHISFQHHPLFYFFCFRMVKKFNLRLLKVAHG
;
A
#
# COMPACT_ATOMS: atom_id res chain seq x y z
N MET A 1 -1.72 -5.30 -14.80
CA MET A 1 -2.21 -5.09 -13.42
C MET A 1 -3.56 -5.77 -13.29
N LYS A 2 -3.62 -6.78 -12.42
CA LYS A 2 -4.86 -7.48 -12.12
C LYS A 2 -5.26 -7.02 -10.73
N PHE A 3 -5.82 -5.81 -10.61
CA PHE A 3 -6.16 -5.16 -9.33
C PHE A 3 -6.72 -6.16 -8.30
N ILE A 4 -7.72 -6.96 -8.67
CA ILE A 4 -8.33 -7.96 -7.79
C ILE A 4 -7.34 -9.03 -7.29
N ALA A 5 -6.41 -9.48 -8.14
CA ALA A 5 -5.41 -10.47 -7.76
C ALA A 5 -4.37 -9.87 -6.80
N ASP A 6 -3.93 -8.64 -7.05
CA ASP A 6 -2.98 -7.93 -6.19
C ASP A 6 -3.59 -7.70 -4.80
N GLU A 7 -4.82 -7.17 -4.75
CA GLU A 7 -5.62 -7.00 -3.53
C GLU A 7 -5.88 -8.31 -2.77
N ALA A 8 -6.06 -9.43 -3.48
CA ALA A 8 -6.18 -10.74 -2.83
C ALA A 8 -4.88 -11.14 -2.13
N VAL A 9 -3.71 -10.90 -2.76
CA VAL A 9 -2.42 -11.18 -2.13
C VAL A 9 -2.19 -10.27 -0.92
N HIS A 10 -2.53 -8.99 -1.01
CA HIS A 10 -2.50 -8.07 0.13
C HIS A 10 -3.38 -8.57 1.28
N PHE A 11 -4.61 -9.01 0.99
CA PHE A 11 -5.49 -9.61 1.99
C PHE A 11 -4.91 -10.84 2.66
N PHE A 12 -4.50 -11.83 1.87
CA PHE A 12 -4.03 -13.09 2.43
C PHE A 12 -2.72 -12.92 3.20
N SER A 13 -1.78 -12.11 2.69
CA SER A 13 -0.53 -11.83 3.40
C SER A 13 -0.79 -11.10 4.73
N ALA A 14 -1.61 -10.04 4.73
CA ALA A 14 -2.00 -9.33 5.94
C ALA A 14 -2.74 -10.25 6.93
N PHE A 15 -3.65 -11.10 6.44
CA PHE A 15 -4.38 -12.05 7.28
C PHE A 15 -3.44 -13.06 7.95
N LEU A 16 -2.51 -13.66 7.19
CA LEU A 16 -1.54 -14.63 7.72
C LEU A 16 -0.59 -13.99 8.75
N ILE A 17 -0.12 -12.77 8.50
CA ILE A 17 0.73 -12.03 9.45
C ILE A 17 -0.05 -11.73 10.74
N GLY A 18 -1.32 -11.36 10.61
CA GLY A 18 -2.22 -11.13 11.73
C GLY A 18 -2.44 -12.38 12.56
N LEU A 19 -2.68 -13.54 11.93
CA LEU A 19 -2.80 -14.83 12.61
C LEU A 19 -1.52 -15.22 13.32
N ALA A 20 -0.36 -15.08 12.66
CA ALA A 20 0.94 -15.40 13.24
C ALA A 20 1.23 -14.53 14.47
N CYS A 21 1.06 -13.21 14.36
CA CYS A 21 1.25 -12.30 15.49
C CYS A 21 0.22 -12.55 16.59
N GLY A 22 -1.05 -12.77 16.22
CA GLY A 22 -2.12 -13.09 17.16
C GLY A 22 -1.79 -14.32 18.01
N ALA A 23 -1.26 -15.38 17.38
CA ALA A 23 -0.81 -16.59 18.06
C ALA A 23 0.44 -16.35 18.95
N ILE A 24 1.46 -15.65 18.44
CA ILE A 24 2.72 -15.39 19.16
C ILE A 24 2.49 -14.52 20.40
N PHE A 25 1.64 -13.49 20.30
CA PHE A 25 1.40 -12.51 21.37
C PHE A 25 0.13 -12.76 22.18
N GLY A 26 -0.64 -13.82 21.87
CA GLY A 26 -1.90 -14.15 22.52
C GLY A 26 -3.01 -13.11 22.33
N GLN A 27 -2.97 -12.35 21.24
CA GLN A 27 -3.79 -11.15 21.01
C GLN A 27 -4.46 -11.19 19.63
N TRP A 28 -5.61 -11.86 19.52
CA TRP A 28 -6.29 -12.06 18.23
C TRP A 28 -6.81 -10.78 17.56
N TRP A 29 -6.98 -9.70 18.31
CA TRP A 29 -7.31 -8.38 17.73
C TRP A 29 -6.21 -7.85 16.80
N LEU A 30 -4.98 -8.39 16.89
CA LEU A 30 -3.91 -8.12 15.94
C LEU A 30 -4.25 -8.55 14.51
N VAL A 31 -5.16 -9.51 14.31
CA VAL A 31 -5.67 -9.84 12.96
C VAL A 31 -6.33 -8.62 12.32
N LEU A 32 -7.16 -7.90 13.09
CA LEU A 32 -7.84 -6.69 12.61
C LEU A 32 -6.84 -5.56 12.33
N VAL A 33 -5.83 -5.40 13.20
CA VAL A 33 -4.75 -4.44 12.96
C VAL A 33 -4.00 -4.76 11.67
N SER A 34 -3.68 -6.03 11.46
CA SER A 34 -2.91 -6.47 10.29
C SER A 34 -3.67 -6.18 9.01
N LEU A 35 -4.96 -6.57 8.97
CA LEU A 35 -5.84 -6.27 7.84
C LEU A 35 -5.99 -4.77 7.61
N ALA A 36 -6.20 -3.99 8.68
CA ALA A 36 -6.29 -2.54 8.58
C ALA A 36 -4.99 -1.94 8.06
N SER A 37 -3.84 -2.35 8.58
CA SER A 37 -2.53 -1.78 8.22
C SER A 37 -2.10 -2.17 6.79
N GLY A 38 -2.43 -3.38 6.34
CA GLY A 38 -2.19 -3.82 4.96
C GLY A 38 -3.07 -3.10 3.96
N PHE A 39 -4.40 -3.08 4.17
CA PHE A 39 -5.35 -2.47 3.22
C PHE A 39 -5.40 -0.94 3.24
N PHE A 40 -5.07 -0.31 4.36
CA PHE A 40 -5.15 1.15 4.46
C PHE A 40 -4.19 1.86 3.50
N ILE A 41 -3.15 1.17 3.05
CA ILE A 41 -2.15 1.68 2.13
C ILE A 41 -2.81 1.98 0.77
N ASP A 42 -3.60 1.04 0.24
CA ASP A 42 -4.31 1.18 -1.05
C ASP A 42 -5.38 2.25 -1.06
N ALA A 43 -5.84 2.71 0.12
CA ALA A 43 -6.74 3.86 0.19
C ALA A 43 -6.08 5.12 -0.40
N ASP A 44 -4.76 5.17 -0.48
CA ASP A 44 -4.03 6.29 -1.07
C ASP A 44 -4.25 6.44 -2.59
N HIS A 45 -4.69 5.38 -3.29
CA HIS A 45 -5.13 5.44 -4.69
C HIS A 45 -6.35 6.34 -4.87
N LEU A 46 -7.12 6.61 -3.81
CA LEU A 46 -8.18 7.61 -3.84
C LEU A 46 -7.61 9.00 -4.12
N PHE A 47 -6.37 9.29 -3.68
CA PHE A 47 -5.69 10.55 -4.00
C PHE A 47 -5.50 10.70 -5.51
N ASP A 48 -4.91 9.69 -6.17
CA ASP A 48 -4.74 9.66 -7.62
C ASP A 48 -6.07 9.74 -8.37
N TYR A 49 -7.08 9.00 -7.90
CA TYR A 49 -8.43 9.02 -8.45
C TYR A 49 -9.04 10.42 -8.40
N PHE A 50 -9.03 11.07 -7.22
CA PHE A 50 -9.62 12.39 -7.04
C PHE A 50 -8.79 13.51 -7.68
N HIS A 51 -7.47 13.32 -7.78
CA HIS A 51 -6.61 14.22 -8.56
C HIS A 51 -7.04 14.24 -10.04
N HIS A 52 -7.39 13.08 -10.60
CA HIS A 52 -7.83 12.99 -12.00
C HIS A 52 -9.29 13.37 -12.22
N PHE A 53 -10.22 12.79 -11.45
CA PHE A 53 -11.67 12.94 -11.69
C PHE A 53 -12.33 14.08 -10.88
N GLY A 54 -11.61 14.66 -9.90
CA GLY A 54 -12.15 15.63 -8.95
C GLY A 54 -13.11 15.03 -7.91
N LEU A 55 -13.55 15.85 -6.95
CA LEU A 55 -14.32 15.41 -5.77
C LEU A 55 -15.84 15.28 -6.01
N LYS A 56 -16.34 15.56 -7.22
CA LYS A 56 -17.78 15.79 -7.45
C LYS A 56 -18.65 14.51 -7.38
N LYS A 57 -18.11 13.33 -7.71
CA LYS A 57 -18.79 12.04 -7.54
C LYS A 57 -17.83 10.85 -7.68
N PHE A 58 -17.75 10.02 -6.65
CA PHE A 58 -16.99 8.77 -6.70
C PHE A 58 -17.70 7.72 -7.58
N ARG A 59 -16.92 7.02 -8.42
CA ARG A 59 -17.42 5.97 -9.32
C ARG A 59 -16.55 4.72 -9.17
N TRP A 60 -17.08 3.70 -8.48
CA TRP A 60 -16.41 2.41 -8.25
C TRP A 60 -15.80 1.79 -9.52
N ARG A 61 -16.56 1.80 -10.63
CA ARG A 61 -16.11 1.27 -11.92
C ARG A 61 -14.86 1.97 -12.48
N ASN A 62 -14.65 3.23 -12.13
CA ASN A 62 -13.48 4.00 -12.54
C ASN A 62 -12.32 3.80 -11.56
N PHE A 63 -12.62 3.65 -10.26
CA PHE A 63 -11.60 3.43 -9.24
C PHE A 63 -10.84 2.11 -9.43
N ILE A 64 -11.55 1.02 -9.72
CA ILE A 64 -10.93 -0.30 -9.96
C ILE A 64 -10.06 -0.29 -11.23
N LYS A 65 -10.29 0.65 -12.15
CA LYS A 65 -9.48 0.84 -13.37
C LYS A 65 -8.32 1.79 -13.08
N VAL A 66 -7.44 1.40 -12.16
CA VAL A 66 -6.30 2.22 -11.69
C VAL A 66 -5.49 2.83 -12.84
N LYS A 67 -5.17 1.99 -13.83
CA LYS A 67 -4.46 2.40 -15.05
C LYS A 67 -5.12 3.57 -15.78
N THR A 68 -6.45 3.67 -15.78
CA THR A 68 -7.17 4.72 -16.51
C THR A 68 -6.86 6.12 -15.98
N TYR A 69 -6.84 6.33 -14.66
CA TYR A 69 -6.60 7.67 -14.10
C TYR A 69 -5.11 7.98 -13.88
N MET A 70 -4.26 6.96 -13.74
CA MET A 70 -2.81 7.15 -13.70
C MET A 70 -2.24 7.48 -15.07
N ASP A 71 -2.62 6.73 -16.11
CA ASP A 71 -2.14 6.97 -17.48
C ASP A 71 -2.58 8.34 -18.02
N SER A 72 -3.82 8.73 -17.73
CA SER A 72 -4.38 9.99 -18.20
C SER A 72 -3.76 11.21 -17.51
N SER A 73 -3.40 11.09 -16.22
CA SER A 73 -2.69 12.15 -15.50
C SER A 73 -1.18 12.16 -15.79
N GLY A 74 -0.62 11.03 -16.21
CA GLY A 74 0.83 10.83 -16.32
C GLY A 74 1.53 10.87 -14.96
N LYS A 75 0.78 10.70 -13.86
CA LYS A 75 1.25 10.80 -12.48
C LYS A 75 0.87 9.56 -11.67
N VAL A 76 1.71 9.25 -10.68
CA VAL A 76 1.46 8.23 -9.65
C VAL A 76 1.86 8.80 -8.30
N PHE A 77 0.88 9.25 -7.52
CA PHE A 77 1.08 9.93 -6.25
C PHE A 77 1.20 8.97 -5.09
N VAL A 78 0.24 8.04 -4.93
CA VAL A 78 0.19 6.96 -3.91
C VAL A 78 1.05 7.27 -2.66
N PRO A 79 0.65 8.28 -1.87
CA PRO A 79 1.51 8.84 -0.83
C PRO A 79 1.83 7.87 0.30
N LEU A 80 1.04 6.82 0.53
CA LEU A 80 1.28 5.83 1.58
C LEU A 80 2.14 4.66 1.09
N HIS A 81 2.37 4.51 -0.21
CA HIS A 81 3.26 3.48 -0.77
C HIS A 81 4.75 3.87 -0.68
N GLY A 82 5.26 4.04 0.54
CA GLY A 82 6.61 4.56 0.82
C GLY A 82 7.41 3.69 1.79
N TRP A 83 8.60 3.24 1.41
CA TRP A 83 9.50 2.50 2.32
C TRP A 83 9.80 3.27 3.62
N GLU A 84 9.75 4.60 3.58
CA GLU A 84 9.91 5.47 4.74
C GLU A 84 8.86 5.21 5.84
N TYR A 85 7.63 4.83 5.46
CA TYR A 85 6.56 4.61 6.42
C TYR A 85 6.71 3.32 7.21
N LEU A 86 7.50 2.35 6.74
CA LEU A 86 7.78 1.12 7.51
C LEU A 86 8.34 1.45 8.90
N LEU A 87 9.30 2.39 8.95
CA LEU A 87 9.88 2.85 10.21
C LEU A 87 8.83 3.59 11.06
N ILE A 88 7.97 4.38 10.43
CA ILE A 88 6.90 5.13 11.12
C ILE A 88 5.90 4.18 11.77
N PHE A 89 5.40 3.17 11.03
CA PHE A 89 4.49 2.16 11.58
C PHE A 89 5.14 1.38 12.73
N TRP A 90 6.42 1.03 12.60
CA TRP A 90 7.16 0.35 13.66
C TRP A 90 7.34 1.22 14.91
N MET A 91 7.67 2.50 14.75
CA MET A 91 7.82 3.46 15.84
C MET A 91 6.50 3.69 16.57
N ILE A 92 5.41 4.00 15.84
CA ILE A 92 4.07 4.20 16.41
C ILE A 92 3.65 2.95 17.19
N GLY A 93 3.84 1.77 16.60
CA GLY A 93 3.51 0.51 17.27
C GLY A 93 4.37 0.25 18.52
N SER A 94 5.61 0.73 18.55
CA SER A 94 6.52 0.58 19.70
C SER A 94 6.19 1.49 20.87
N MET A 95 5.48 2.59 20.62
CA MET A 95 5.01 3.51 21.66
C MET A 95 3.72 3.02 22.35
N ALA A 96 3.03 2.06 21.73
CA ALA A 96 1.82 1.47 22.30
C ALA A 96 2.16 0.39 23.35
N PRO A 97 1.30 0.18 24.36
CA PRO A 97 1.52 -0.84 25.40
C PRO A 97 1.31 -2.28 24.91
N PHE A 98 1.06 -2.49 23.61
CA PHE A 98 0.69 -3.77 23.03
C PHE A 98 1.90 -4.38 22.28
N PRO A 99 2.56 -5.42 22.82
CA PRO A 99 3.86 -5.89 22.33
C PRO A 99 3.84 -6.39 20.88
N GLY A 100 2.70 -6.92 20.41
CA GLY A 100 2.53 -7.39 19.04
C GLY A 100 2.28 -6.29 18.01
N LEU A 101 1.83 -5.11 18.44
CA LEU A 101 1.32 -4.07 17.53
C LEU A 101 2.35 -3.61 16.51
N LYS A 102 3.59 -3.34 16.95
CA LYS A 102 4.69 -2.93 16.05
C LYS A 102 5.01 -3.96 14.99
N TRP A 103 4.99 -5.25 15.35
CA TRP A 103 5.32 -6.34 14.44
C TRP A 103 4.19 -6.59 13.45
N THR A 104 2.95 -6.53 13.95
CA THR A 104 1.76 -6.70 13.12
C THR A 104 1.62 -5.57 12.10
N ALA A 105 1.65 -4.31 12.55
CA ALA A 105 1.44 -3.17 11.66
C ALA A 105 2.59 -3.02 10.65
N ALA A 106 3.85 -3.05 11.12
CA ALA A 106 5.01 -2.95 10.22
C ALA A 106 5.16 -4.18 9.32
N GLY A 107 4.84 -5.38 9.83
CA GLY A 107 4.90 -6.63 9.05
C GLY A 107 3.88 -6.65 7.93
N ALA A 108 2.61 -6.30 8.21
CA ALA A 108 1.57 -6.20 7.19
C ALA A 108 1.93 -5.14 6.13
N TYR A 109 2.42 -3.98 6.56
CA TYR A 109 2.88 -2.91 5.68
C TYR A 109 4.07 -3.34 4.80
N LEU A 110 5.05 -4.03 5.38
CA LEU A 110 6.19 -4.58 4.66
C LEU A 110 5.75 -5.59 3.60
N ALA A 111 4.87 -6.53 3.95
CA ALA A 111 4.39 -7.55 3.02
C ALA A 111 3.65 -6.92 1.84
N HIS A 112 2.84 -5.89 2.10
CA HIS A 112 2.16 -5.09 1.08
C HIS A 112 3.15 -4.49 0.09
N LEU A 113 4.07 -3.65 0.57
CA LEU A 113 5.06 -2.98 -0.27
C LEU A 113 5.97 -3.97 -0.98
N PHE A 114 6.32 -5.08 -0.33
CA PHE A 114 7.18 -6.08 -0.92
C PHE A 114 6.51 -6.77 -2.12
N TRP A 115 5.23 -7.14 -2.00
CA TRP A 115 4.46 -7.70 -3.11
C TRP A 115 4.43 -6.73 -4.29
N ASP A 116 4.12 -5.47 -4.03
CA ASP A 116 4.12 -4.41 -5.02
C ASP A 116 5.49 -4.26 -5.71
N HIS A 117 6.56 -4.22 -4.91
CA HIS A 117 7.92 -4.04 -5.42
C HIS A 117 8.37 -5.14 -6.38
N ILE A 118 7.88 -6.37 -6.21
CA ILE A 118 8.22 -7.49 -7.10
C ILE A 118 7.22 -7.67 -8.25
N SER A 119 5.98 -7.19 -8.08
CA SER A 119 4.91 -7.36 -9.06
C SER A 119 4.96 -6.34 -10.19
N PHE A 120 5.60 -5.19 -9.95
CA PHE A 120 5.70 -4.11 -10.92
C PHE A 120 7.14 -3.88 -11.37
N GLN A 121 7.34 -3.59 -12.66
CA GLN A 121 8.63 -3.11 -13.13
C GLN A 121 8.71 -1.61 -12.86
N HIS A 122 9.69 -1.17 -12.09
CA HIS A 122 9.86 0.24 -11.80
C HIS A 122 11.32 0.58 -11.56
N HIS A 123 11.61 1.87 -11.46
CA HIS A 123 12.88 2.34 -10.92
C HIS A 123 13.06 1.76 -9.50
N PRO A 124 14.23 1.25 -9.08
CA PRO A 124 14.40 0.62 -7.77
C PRO A 124 13.99 1.50 -6.58
N LEU A 125 14.18 2.82 -6.72
CA LEU A 125 13.80 3.81 -5.72
C LEU A 125 12.35 4.30 -5.82
N PHE A 126 11.52 3.71 -6.69
CA PHE A 126 10.16 4.21 -6.96
C PHE A 126 9.30 4.27 -5.70
N TYR A 127 9.35 3.25 -4.86
CA TYR A 127 8.60 3.21 -3.59
C TYR A 127 9.23 4.04 -2.47
N PHE A 128 10.18 4.95 -2.75
CA PHE A 128 10.54 6.00 -1.80
C PHE A 128 9.72 7.26 -2.12
N PHE A 129 8.93 7.72 -1.16
CA PHE A 129 8.10 8.91 -1.32
C PHE A 129 8.95 10.15 -1.67
N CYS A 130 10.09 10.32 -1.00
CA CYS A 130 11.02 11.42 -1.29
C CYS A 130 11.56 11.37 -2.72
N PHE A 131 11.87 10.17 -3.23
CA PHE A 131 12.30 9.99 -4.61
C PHE A 131 11.19 10.38 -5.60
N ARG A 132 9.94 9.97 -5.34
CA ARG A 132 8.80 10.34 -6.19
C ARG A 132 8.54 11.83 -6.18
N MET A 133 8.67 12.51 -5.04
CA MET A 133 8.59 13.98 -4.97
C MET A 133 9.66 14.66 -5.85
N VAL A 134 10.92 14.24 -5.74
CA VAL A 134 12.03 14.77 -6.56
C VAL A 134 11.78 14.54 -8.05
N LYS A 135 11.20 13.38 -8.40
CA LYS A 135 10.83 13.03 -9.77
C LYS A 135 9.45 13.54 -10.19
N LYS A 136 8.81 14.39 -9.39
CA LYS A 136 7.49 14.99 -9.63
C LYS A 136 6.42 13.96 -9.97
N PHE A 137 6.46 12.81 -9.30
CA PHE A 137 5.50 11.70 -9.42
C PHE A 137 5.34 11.16 -10.85
N ASN A 138 6.41 11.17 -11.66
CA ASN A 138 6.34 10.78 -13.07
C ASN A 138 6.00 9.29 -13.26
N LEU A 139 4.86 9.00 -13.86
CA LEU A 139 4.39 7.63 -14.15
C LEU A 139 5.41 6.82 -14.96
N ARG A 140 6.24 7.44 -15.83
CA ARG A 140 7.24 6.71 -16.65
C ARG A 140 8.29 5.94 -15.83
N LEU A 141 8.40 6.25 -14.53
CA LEU A 141 9.27 5.52 -13.60
C LEU A 141 8.66 4.21 -13.11
N LEU A 142 7.36 4.01 -13.34
CA LEU A 142 6.61 2.78 -13.18
C LEU A 142 6.31 2.23 -14.58
N LYS A 143 7.07 1.22 -15.00
CA LYS A 143 6.78 0.48 -16.22
C LYS A 143 5.75 -0.59 -15.86
N VAL A 144 4.51 -0.40 -16.29
CA VAL A 144 3.56 -1.53 -16.23
C VAL A 144 4.15 -2.61 -17.15
N ALA A 145 4.61 -3.72 -16.55
CA ALA A 145 5.11 -4.85 -17.31
C ALA A 145 4.01 -5.27 -18.29
N HIS A 146 4.27 -5.08 -19.59
CA HIS A 146 3.38 -5.52 -20.64
C HIS A 146 3.44 -7.04 -20.72
N GLY A 147 2.26 -7.65 -20.67
CA GLY A 147 1.96 -9.07 -20.78
C GLY A 147 0.46 -9.23 -20.60
#